data_AF-A0A2S7PT88-F1
#
_entry.id   AF-A0A2S7PT88-F1
#
_cell.length_a   1.000
_cell.length_b   1.000
_cell.length_c   1.000
_cell.angle_alpha   90.00
_cell.angle_beta   90.00
_cell.angle_gamma   90.00
#
_symmetry.space_group_name_H-M   'P 1'
#
loop_
_entity.id
_entity.type
_entity.pdbx_description
1 polymer ?
#
loop_
_entity_poly.entity_id
_entity_poly.type
_entity_poly.pdbx_seq_one_letter_code
_entity_poly.pdbx_strand_id
1 'polypeptide(L)'
;MAERAIANPSSLSHDDTLTSIDTLSILYSNMERWEDMQPLAHETFTRTLDKYGPEHAQTSDARKALATCYHYLKSWEEFKALQIDIVDMSKTKLGNDHRETIEAMDLLSEAYEMLGQYKKCEELNVAILEWRRENLGQEHEETILAMINLIGTYLEIDKLVETRELRCELLEIYKKTPRYCTCAC
;
A
#
# COMPACT_ATOMS: atom_id res chain seq x y z
N MET A 1 -54.24 -23.86 -5.07
CA MET A 1 -53.06 -24.19 -4.26
C MET A 1 -51.88 -24.21 -5.22
N ALA A 2 -51.02 -23.20 -5.19
CA ALA A 2 -49.80 -23.15 -5.98
C ALA A 2 -48.64 -23.30 -5.01
N GLU A 3 -48.01 -24.47 -5.00
CA GLU A 3 -46.78 -24.70 -4.26
C GLU A 3 -45.69 -23.82 -4.87
N ARG A 4 -45.24 -22.83 -4.09
CA ARG A 4 -44.02 -22.09 -4.38
C ARG A 4 -42.87 -23.09 -4.34
N ALA A 5 -42.25 -23.32 -5.49
CA ALA A 5 -40.96 -23.98 -5.58
C ALA A 5 -39.98 -23.22 -4.68
N ILE A 6 -39.65 -23.82 -3.54
CA ILE A 6 -38.59 -23.36 -2.67
C ILE A 6 -37.31 -23.53 -3.49
N ALA A 7 -36.70 -22.41 -3.87
CA ALA A 7 -35.39 -22.40 -4.50
C ALA A 7 -34.43 -23.25 -3.66
N ASN A 8 -33.80 -24.22 -4.31
CA ASN A 8 -32.87 -25.15 -3.68
C ASN A 8 -31.76 -24.33 -2.96
N PRO A 9 -31.55 -24.48 -1.64
CA PRO A 9 -30.58 -23.68 -0.88
C PRO A 9 -29.10 -23.96 -1.27
N SER A 10 -28.88 -24.84 -2.25
CA SER A 10 -27.57 -25.30 -2.73
C SER A 10 -27.05 -24.55 -3.96
N SER A 11 -27.69 -23.44 -4.38
CA SER A 11 -27.34 -22.75 -5.64
C SER A 11 -26.96 -21.28 -5.49
N LEU A 12 -26.53 -20.80 -4.31
CA LEU A 12 -25.72 -19.57 -4.31
C LEU A 12 -24.38 -19.94 -4.91
N SER A 13 -24.09 -19.44 -6.12
CA SER A 13 -22.77 -19.65 -6.69
C SER A 13 -21.76 -18.96 -5.77
N HIS A 14 -20.53 -19.50 -5.74
CA HIS A 14 -19.41 -18.85 -5.07
C HIS A 14 -19.26 -17.38 -5.51
N ASP A 15 -19.67 -17.08 -6.74
CA ASP A 15 -19.61 -15.75 -7.35
C ASP A 15 -20.66 -14.78 -6.79
N ASP A 16 -21.89 -15.25 -6.57
CA ASP A 16 -22.96 -14.45 -5.96
C ASP A 16 -22.63 -14.07 -4.51
N THR A 17 -21.96 -14.98 -3.80
CA THR A 17 -21.50 -14.76 -2.43
C THR A 17 -20.38 -13.70 -2.40
N LEU A 18 -19.37 -13.82 -3.26
CA LEU A 18 -18.30 -12.82 -3.35
C LEU A 18 -18.84 -11.44 -3.75
N THR A 19 -19.72 -11.37 -4.76
CA THR A 19 -20.34 -10.11 -5.20
C THR A 19 -21.10 -9.43 -4.05
N SER A 20 -21.78 -10.22 -3.22
CA SER A 20 -22.48 -9.71 -2.04
C SER A 20 -21.52 -9.20 -0.97
N ILE A 21 -20.43 -9.93 -0.71
CA ILE A 21 -19.37 -9.52 0.23
C ILE A 21 -18.69 -8.23 -0.25
N ASP A 22 -18.37 -8.13 -1.53
CA ASP A 22 -17.74 -6.95 -2.12
C ASP A 22 -18.64 -5.71 -1.98
N THR A 23 -19.95 -5.87 -2.23
CA THR A 23 -20.93 -4.80 -2.05
C THR A 23 -21.00 -4.33 -0.59
N LEU A 24 -21.00 -5.26 0.37
CA LEU A 24 -20.98 -4.92 1.80
C LEU A 24 -19.65 -4.28 2.21
N SER A 25 -18.53 -4.73 1.65
CA SER A 25 -17.20 -4.18 1.93
C SER A 25 -17.11 -2.72 1.48
N ILE A 26 -17.61 -2.39 0.28
CA ILE A 26 -17.70 -1.00 -0.22
C ILE A 26 -18.59 -0.17 0.70
N LEU A 27 -19.72 -0.71 1.14
CA LEU A 27 -20.63 0.00 2.05
C LEU A 27 -19.96 0.32 3.39
N TYR A 28 -19.29 -0.65 4.01
CA TYR A 28 -18.59 -0.45 5.28
C TYR A 28 -17.38 0.47 5.14
N SER A 29 -16.63 0.38 4.03
CA SER A 29 -15.57 1.34 3.71
C SER A 29 -16.10 2.77 3.64
N ASN A 30 -17.24 3.00 2.99
CA ASN A 30 -17.87 4.33 2.91
C ASN A 30 -18.39 4.84 4.26
N MET A 31 -18.68 3.94 5.20
CA MET A 31 -19.09 4.27 6.57
C MET A 31 -17.90 4.34 7.54
N GLU A 32 -16.66 4.11 7.07
CA GLU A 32 -15.45 3.99 7.88
C GLU A 32 -15.56 2.91 8.98
N ARG A 33 -16.38 1.88 8.75
CA ARG A 33 -16.58 0.75 9.67
C ARG A 33 -15.60 -0.37 9.36
N TRP A 34 -14.33 -0.11 9.63
CA TRP A 34 -13.24 -1.01 9.24
C TRP A 34 -13.24 -2.33 10.04
N GLU A 35 -13.70 -2.32 11.29
CA GLU A 35 -13.82 -3.55 12.09
C GLU A 35 -14.84 -4.54 11.50
N ASP A 36 -15.93 -4.03 10.91
CA ASP A 36 -16.95 -4.87 10.27
C ASP A 36 -16.53 -5.32 8.86
N MET A 37 -15.72 -4.51 8.17
CA MET A 37 -15.19 -4.83 6.85
C MET A 37 -14.07 -5.87 6.90
N GLN A 38 -13.22 -5.86 7.93
CA GLN A 38 -12.08 -6.76 8.06
C GLN A 38 -12.41 -8.25 7.89
N PRO A 39 -13.41 -8.84 8.59
CA PRO A 39 -13.73 -10.26 8.42
C PRO A 39 -14.22 -10.58 7.00
N LEU A 40 -14.95 -9.66 6.38
CA LEU A 40 -15.42 -9.78 4.99
C LEU A 40 -14.23 -9.78 4.01
N ALA A 41 -13.30 -8.84 4.16
CA ALA A 41 -12.10 -8.77 3.34
C ALA A 41 -11.22 -10.02 3.49
N HIS A 42 -11.09 -10.55 4.72
CA HIS A 42 -10.36 -11.79 4.98
C HIS A 42 -11.03 -13.00 4.32
N GLU A 43 -12.37 -13.10 4.40
CA GLU A 43 -13.12 -14.16 3.73
C GLU A 43 -12.93 -14.08 2.20
N THR A 44 -13.11 -12.90 1.59
CA THR A 44 -12.90 -12.70 0.16
C THR A 44 -11.48 -13.09 -0.26
N PHE A 45 -10.46 -12.67 0.50
CA PHE A 45 -9.07 -13.00 0.21
C PHE A 45 -8.82 -14.51 0.27
N THR A 46 -9.27 -15.18 1.32
CA THR A 46 -9.09 -16.64 1.48
C THR A 46 -9.75 -17.40 0.32
N ARG A 47 -10.99 -17.05 -0.01
CA ARG A 47 -11.77 -17.73 -1.05
C ARG A 47 -11.21 -17.49 -2.46
N THR A 48 -10.75 -16.27 -2.75
CA THR A 48 -10.13 -15.95 -4.03
C THR A 48 -8.76 -16.60 -4.17
N LEU A 49 -7.98 -16.67 -3.08
CA LEU A 49 -6.70 -17.36 -3.03
C LEU A 49 -6.86 -18.86 -3.32
N ASP A 50 -7.82 -19.53 -2.67
CA ASP A 50 -8.08 -20.96 -2.88
C ASP A 50 -8.58 -21.27 -4.30
N LYS A 51 -9.44 -20.41 -4.86
CA LYS A 51 -10.09 -20.65 -6.16
C LYS A 51 -9.19 -20.30 -7.33
N TYR A 52 -8.48 -19.17 -7.26
CA TYR A 52 -7.75 -18.59 -8.40
C TYR A 52 -6.23 -18.56 -8.22
N GLY A 53 -5.74 -18.77 -7.00
CA GLY A 53 -4.33 -18.67 -6.67
C GLY A 53 -3.86 -17.23 -6.39
N PRO A 54 -2.61 -17.05 -5.95
CA PRO A 54 -2.08 -15.79 -5.44
C PRO A 54 -1.90 -14.70 -6.50
N GLU A 55 -1.69 -15.09 -7.76
CA GLU A 55 -1.36 -14.16 -8.86
C GLU A 55 -2.58 -13.63 -9.61
N HIS A 56 -3.78 -14.16 -9.34
CA HIS A 56 -4.98 -13.77 -10.04
C HIS A 56 -5.44 -12.35 -9.66
N ALA A 57 -5.99 -11.61 -10.62
CA ALA A 57 -6.44 -10.23 -10.43
C ALA A 57 -7.43 -10.10 -9.26
N GLN A 58 -8.42 -10.98 -9.17
CA GLN A 58 -9.40 -10.95 -8.06
C GLN A 58 -8.75 -11.21 -6.70
N THR A 59 -7.73 -12.08 -6.62
CA THR A 59 -6.98 -12.32 -5.38
C THR A 59 -6.15 -11.10 -5.00
N SER A 60 -5.58 -10.42 -6.00
CA SER A 60 -4.87 -9.15 -5.80
C SER A 60 -5.79 -8.05 -5.29
N ASP A 61 -6.99 -7.92 -5.84
CA ASP A 61 -7.96 -6.90 -5.40
C ASP A 61 -8.46 -7.19 -3.98
N ALA A 62 -8.76 -8.45 -3.67
CA ALA A 62 -9.12 -8.88 -2.32
C ALA A 62 -7.99 -8.62 -1.32
N ARG A 63 -6.73 -8.88 -1.73
CA ARG A 63 -5.54 -8.58 -0.92
C ARG A 63 -5.41 -7.08 -0.64
N LYS A 64 -5.62 -6.22 -1.65
CA LYS A 64 -5.58 -4.76 -1.48
C LYS A 64 -6.66 -4.29 -0.50
N ALA A 65 -7.88 -4.79 -0.62
CA ALA A 65 -8.97 -4.47 0.30
C ALA A 65 -8.61 -4.85 1.75
N LEU A 66 -8.04 -6.04 1.96
CA LEU A 66 -7.58 -6.49 3.27
C LEU A 66 -6.44 -5.62 3.82
N ALA A 67 -5.48 -5.23 2.97
CA ALA A 67 -4.41 -4.30 3.33
C ALA A 67 -4.97 -2.95 3.80
N THR A 68 -5.96 -2.40 3.08
CA THR A 68 -6.66 -1.18 3.47
C THR A 68 -7.31 -1.30 4.84
N CYS A 69 -8.01 -2.42 5.13
CA CYS A 69 -8.58 -2.65 6.46
C CYS A 69 -7.51 -2.63 7.55
N TYR A 70 -6.39 -3.34 7.36
CA TYR A 70 -5.32 -3.36 8.35
C TYR A 70 -4.67 -1.99 8.56
N HIS A 71 -4.52 -1.18 7.50
CA HIS A 71 -3.99 0.18 7.59
C HIS A 71 -4.88 1.07 8.48
N TYR A 72 -6.19 1.12 8.20
CA TYR A 72 -7.12 1.93 8.99
C TYR A 72 -7.29 1.43 10.43
N LEU A 73 -7.21 0.12 10.65
CA LEU A 73 -7.24 -0.49 11.98
C LEU A 73 -5.90 -0.38 12.73
N LYS A 74 -4.85 0.12 12.08
CA LYS A 74 -3.47 0.20 12.61
C LYS A 74 -2.92 -1.17 13.04
N SER A 75 -3.37 -2.22 12.37
CA SER A 75 -2.88 -3.59 12.51
C SER A 75 -1.60 -3.77 11.68
N TRP A 76 -0.53 -3.11 12.12
CA TRP A 76 0.71 -2.96 11.34
C TRP A 76 1.49 -4.26 11.14
N GLU A 77 1.39 -5.22 12.06
CA GLU A 77 2.05 -6.53 11.91
C GLU A 77 1.42 -7.34 10.77
N GLU A 78 0.09 -7.39 10.72
CA GLU A 78 -0.68 -8.04 9.66
C GLU A 78 -0.52 -7.31 8.32
N PHE A 79 -0.57 -5.97 8.34
CA PHE A 79 -0.32 -5.16 7.15
C PHE A 79 1.07 -5.42 6.56
N LYS A 80 2.11 -5.41 7.40
CA LYS A 80 3.48 -5.71 6.99
C LYS A 80 3.59 -7.10 6.36
N ALA A 81 3.02 -8.13 6.98
CA ALA A 81 3.07 -9.49 6.45
C ALA A 81 2.46 -9.56 5.04
N LEU A 82 1.32 -8.90 4.85
CA LEU A 82 0.65 -8.83 3.55
C LEU A 82 1.46 -8.06 2.51
N GLN A 83 2.11 -6.97 2.92
CA GLN A 83 2.94 -6.17 2.01
C GLN A 83 4.25 -6.85 1.62
N ILE A 84 4.85 -7.66 2.49
CA ILE A 84 6.01 -8.49 2.13
C ILE A 84 5.64 -9.42 0.97
N ASP A 85 4.50 -10.12 1.07
CA ASP A 85 4.02 -11.00 0.00
C ASP A 85 3.82 -10.22 -1.31
N ILE A 86 3.23 -9.02 -1.25
CA ILE A 86 3.01 -8.15 -2.43
C ILE A 86 4.34 -7.76 -3.08
N VAL A 87 5.33 -7.33 -2.30
CA VAL A 87 6.66 -6.96 -2.79
C VAL A 87 7.36 -8.15 -3.43
N ASP A 88 7.31 -9.34 -2.81
CA ASP A 88 7.97 -10.53 -3.35
C ASP A 88 7.34 -11.00 -4.67
N MET A 89 6.01 -10.95 -4.77
CA MET A 89 5.30 -11.22 -6.02
C MET A 89 5.62 -10.18 -7.10
N SER A 90 5.61 -8.89 -6.76
CA SER A 90 5.87 -7.82 -7.74
C SER A 90 7.31 -7.89 -8.26
N LYS A 91 8.28 -8.16 -7.40
CA LYS A 91 9.68 -8.39 -7.79
C LYS A 91 9.82 -9.57 -8.74
N THR A 92 9.14 -10.68 -8.45
CA THR A 92 9.20 -11.89 -9.29
C THR A 92 8.56 -11.67 -10.66
N LYS A 93 7.45 -10.94 -10.72
CA LYS A 93 6.64 -10.77 -11.94
C LYS A 93 7.10 -9.61 -12.82
N LEU A 94 7.47 -8.49 -12.20
CA LEU A 94 7.70 -7.21 -12.87
C LEU A 94 9.16 -6.75 -12.79
N GLY A 95 9.93 -7.31 -11.85
CA GLY A 95 11.29 -6.91 -11.54
C GLY A 95 11.37 -5.88 -10.39
N ASN A 96 12.59 -5.64 -9.93
CA ASN A 96 12.87 -4.75 -8.80
C ASN A 96 12.58 -3.27 -9.14
N ASP A 97 12.86 -2.86 -10.37
CA ASP A 97 12.78 -1.46 -10.80
C ASP A 97 11.44 -1.11 -11.45
N HIS A 98 10.42 -1.97 -11.32
CA HIS A 98 9.09 -1.65 -11.82
C HIS A 98 8.37 -0.71 -10.85
N ARG A 99 7.64 0.29 -11.39
CA ARG A 99 6.91 1.29 -10.58
C ARG A 99 6.00 0.64 -9.53
N GLU A 100 5.24 -0.38 -9.89
CA GLU A 100 4.37 -1.10 -8.93
C GLU A 100 5.16 -1.79 -7.80
N THR A 101 6.37 -2.27 -8.07
CA THR A 101 7.25 -2.85 -7.04
C THR A 101 7.74 -1.76 -6.09
N ILE A 102 8.09 -0.59 -6.61
CA ILE A 102 8.52 0.56 -5.80
C ILE A 102 7.37 1.09 -4.94
N GLU A 103 6.15 1.18 -5.49
CA GLU A 103 4.96 1.56 -4.73
C GLU A 103 4.65 0.56 -3.61
N ALA A 104 4.79 -0.74 -3.86
CA ALA A 104 4.63 -1.77 -2.82
C ALA A 104 5.73 -1.68 -1.74
N MET A 105 6.97 -1.39 -2.13
CA MET A 105 8.08 -1.18 -1.20
C MET A 105 7.88 0.05 -0.31
N ASP A 106 7.25 1.11 -0.82
CA ASP A 106 6.91 2.33 -0.06
C ASP A 106 5.88 2.04 1.03
N LEU A 107 4.83 1.27 0.72
CA LEU A 107 3.86 0.83 1.73
C LEU A 107 4.49 -0.11 2.77
N LEU A 108 5.44 -0.94 2.36
CA LEU A 108 6.18 -1.79 3.29
C LEU A 108 7.13 -0.97 4.19
N SER A 109 7.72 0.11 3.68
CA SER A 109 8.59 0.99 4.48
C SER A 109 7.78 1.73 5.55
N GLU A 110 6.57 2.21 5.22
CA GLU A 110 5.61 2.77 6.18
C GLU A 110 5.27 1.75 7.27
N ALA A 111 4.98 0.49 6.90
CA ALA A 111 4.68 -0.56 7.87
C ALA A 111 5.84 -0.79 8.85
N TYR A 112 7.08 -0.77 8.35
CA TYR A 112 8.27 -0.88 9.21
C TYR A 112 8.47 0.32 10.11
N GLU A 113 8.21 1.53 9.61
CA GLU A 113 8.29 2.77 10.39
C GLU A 113 7.31 2.74 11.56
N MET A 114 6.05 2.37 11.30
CA MET A 114 5.00 2.28 12.33
C MET A 114 5.29 1.20 13.40
N LEU A 115 6.13 0.23 13.08
CA LEU A 115 6.61 -0.81 14.00
C LEU A 115 7.97 -0.48 14.64
N GLY A 116 8.54 0.70 14.38
CA GLY A 116 9.84 1.12 14.90
C GLY A 116 11.04 0.35 14.32
N GLN A 117 10.87 -0.34 13.19
CA GLN A 117 11.91 -1.14 12.53
C GLN A 117 12.71 -0.29 11.51
N TYR A 118 13.26 0.83 11.98
CA TYR A 118 13.84 1.88 11.13
C TYR A 118 15.02 1.43 10.25
N LYS A 119 15.78 0.40 10.64
CA LYS A 119 16.85 -0.15 9.77
C LYS A 119 16.31 -0.79 8.49
N LYS A 120 15.17 -1.48 8.57
CA LYS A 120 14.52 -2.04 7.37
C LYS A 120 13.82 -0.97 6.55
N CYS A 121 13.28 0.05 7.23
CA CYS A 121 12.74 1.24 6.58
C CYS A 121 13.84 1.95 5.76
N GLU A 122 15.06 2.07 6.30
CA GLU A 122 16.22 2.66 5.60
C GLU A 122 16.52 1.91 4.31
N GLU A 123 16.67 0.58 4.38
CA GLU A 123 16.98 -0.26 3.22
C GLU A 123 15.97 -0.04 2.06
N LEU A 124 14.68 0.06 2.39
CA LEU A 124 13.63 0.32 1.41
C LEU A 124 13.66 1.78 0.91
N ASN A 125 13.72 2.75 1.81
CA ASN A 125 13.65 4.17 1.48
C ASN A 125 14.85 4.64 0.63
N VAL A 126 16.03 4.05 0.82
CA VAL A 126 17.19 4.29 -0.06
C VAL A 126 16.88 3.83 -1.49
N ALA A 127 16.43 2.59 -1.66
CA ALA A 127 16.11 2.04 -2.98
C ALA A 127 14.97 2.82 -3.68
N ILE A 128 13.94 3.20 -2.93
CA ILE A 128 12.82 4.02 -3.43
C ILE A 128 13.33 5.39 -3.90
N LEU A 129 14.17 6.06 -3.10
CA LEU A 129 14.72 7.37 -3.45
C LEU A 129 15.61 7.31 -4.69
N GLU A 130 16.48 6.31 -4.79
CA GLU A 130 17.33 6.09 -5.96
C GLU A 130 16.48 5.92 -7.21
N TRP A 131 15.48 5.04 -7.17
CA TRP A 131 14.58 4.81 -8.30
C TRP A 131 13.82 6.09 -8.70
N ARG A 132 13.25 6.82 -7.74
CA ARG A 132 12.49 8.05 -8.02
C ARG A 132 13.38 9.15 -8.60
N ARG A 133 14.63 9.27 -8.12
CA ARG A 133 15.61 10.20 -8.70
C ARG A 133 15.91 9.89 -10.16
N GLU A 134 16.13 8.62 -10.48
CA GLU A 134 16.47 8.20 -11.84
C GLU A 134 15.30 8.33 -12.81
N ASN A 135 14.09 7.99 -12.36
CA ASN A 135 12.92 7.87 -13.24
C ASN A 135 12.04 9.13 -13.28
N LEU A 136 11.94 9.88 -12.17
CA LEU A 136 11.07 11.06 -12.06
C LEU A 136 11.87 12.37 -12.04
N GLY A 137 13.15 12.29 -11.68
CA GLY A 137 14.03 13.45 -11.49
C GLY A 137 14.01 13.98 -10.06
N GLN A 138 15.01 14.78 -9.74
CA GLN A 138 15.29 15.25 -8.38
C GLN A 138 14.25 16.25 -7.83
N GLU A 139 13.62 17.04 -8.69
CA GLU A 139 12.65 18.08 -8.30
C GLU A 139 11.19 17.58 -8.26
N HIS A 140 10.95 16.31 -8.62
CA HIS A 140 9.61 15.73 -8.62
C HIS A 140 9.07 15.57 -7.19
N GLU A 141 7.77 15.81 -6.99
CA GLU A 141 7.11 15.76 -5.67
C GLU A 141 7.33 14.41 -4.96
N GLU A 142 7.15 13.30 -5.67
CA GLU A 142 7.43 11.95 -5.14
C GLU A 142 8.90 11.73 -4.74
N THR A 143 9.86 12.32 -5.46
CA THR A 143 11.28 12.23 -5.10
C THR A 143 11.54 13.02 -3.82
N ILE A 144 10.97 14.22 -3.73
CA ILE A 144 11.04 15.07 -2.53
C ILE A 144 10.42 14.36 -1.32
N LEU A 145 9.28 13.70 -1.49
CA LEU A 145 8.63 12.92 -0.44
C LEU A 145 9.53 11.77 0.04
N ALA A 146 10.14 11.01 -0.89
CA ALA A 146 11.07 9.95 -0.53
C ALA A 146 12.31 10.49 0.23
N MET A 147 12.82 11.67 -0.15
CA MET A 147 13.89 12.33 0.61
C MET A 147 13.46 12.65 2.04
N ILE A 148 12.23 13.16 2.23
CA ILE A 148 11.69 13.49 3.56
C ILE A 148 11.55 12.22 4.41
N ASN A 149 11.00 11.14 3.85
CA ASN A 149 10.82 9.87 4.55
C ASN A 149 12.17 9.27 4.96
N LEU A 150 13.17 9.31 4.08
CA LEU A 150 14.51 8.83 4.39
C LEU A 150 15.21 9.71 5.44
N ILE A 151 15.02 11.04 5.42
CA ILE A 151 15.49 11.94 6.48
C ILE A 151 14.87 11.57 7.83
N GLY A 152 13.56 11.33 7.88
CA GLY A 152 12.87 10.89 9.09
C GLY A 152 13.47 9.59 9.62
N THR A 153 13.66 8.62 8.73
CA THR A 153 14.28 7.34 9.07
C THR A 153 15.70 7.50 9.63
N TYR A 154 16.54 8.33 8.99
CA TYR A 154 17.91 8.60 9.45
C TYR A 154 17.97 9.26 10.82
N LEU A 155 17.03 10.15 11.14
CA LEU A 155 16.94 10.76 12.47
C LEU A 155 16.67 9.69 13.55
N GLU A 156 15.77 8.74 13.27
CA GLU A 156 15.42 7.67 14.22
C GLU A 156 16.57 6.68 14.47
N ILE A 157 17.49 6.53 13.51
CA ILE A 157 18.70 5.68 13.66
C ILE A 157 19.99 6.47 13.92
N ASP A 158 19.89 7.75 14.27
CA ASP A 158 21.01 8.66 14.60
C ASP A 158 22.07 8.82 13.49
N LYS A 159 21.65 8.72 12.22
CA LYS A 159 22.48 8.99 11.03
C LYS A 159 22.49 10.47 10.69
N LEU A 160 23.12 11.26 11.56
CA LEU A 160 23.10 12.74 11.49
C LEU A 160 23.86 13.31 10.29
N VAL A 161 24.90 12.62 9.81
CA VAL A 161 25.70 13.08 8.66
C VAL A 161 24.88 12.97 7.38
N GLU A 162 24.29 11.80 7.15
CA GLU A 162 23.44 11.49 6.01
C GLU A 162 22.16 12.33 6.04
N THR A 163 21.57 12.51 7.22
CA THR A 163 20.45 13.45 7.42
C THR A 163 20.81 14.87 6.97
N ARG A 164 21.96 15.38 7.40
CA ARG A 164 22.41 16.73 7.06
C ARG A 164 22.61 16.88 5.56
N GLU A 165 23.28 15.91 4.93
CA GLU A 165 23.53 15.90 3.49
C GLU A 165 22.23 15.94 2.70
N LEU A 166 21.30 15.05 3.02
CA LEU A 166 20.02 14.95 2.32
C LEU A 166 19.13 16.18 2.57
N ARG A 167 19.19 16.77 3.78
CA ARG A 167 18.50 18.03 4.10
C ARG A 167 19.09 19.22 3.37
N CYS A 168 20.41 19.29 3.21
CA CYS A 168 21.07 20.33 2.41
C CYS A 168 20.62 20.24 0.94
N GLU A 169 20.59 19.05 0.38
CA GLU A 169 20.09 18.82 -0.97
C GLU A 169 18.64 19.29 -1.13
N LEU A 170 17.76 18.88 -0.21
CA LEU A 170 16.34 19.27 -0.20
C LEU A 170 16.16 20.79 -0.12
N LEU A 171 16.98 21.47 0.68
CA LEU A 171 16.97 22.92 0.79
C LEU A 171 17.34 23.61 -0.53
N GLU A 172 18.31 23.08 -1.27
CA GLU A 172 18.69 23.62 -2.58
C GLU A 172 17.58 23.44 -3.61
N ILE A 173 16.84 22.34 -3.58
CA ILE A 173 15.64 22.15 -4.42
C ILE A 173 14.60 23.23 -4.10
N TYR A 174 14.25 23.42 -2.83
CA TYR A 174 13.27 24.43 -2.44
C TYR A 174 13.68 25.87 -2.73
N LYS A 175 14.98 26.17 -2.79
CA LYS A 175 15.47 27.49 -3.22
C LYS A 175 15.29 27.70 -4.72
N LYS A 176 15.40 26.65 -5.53
CA LYS A 176 15.28 26.69 -6.99
C LYS A 176 13.84 26.72 -7.46
N THR A 177 12.92 26.10 -6.74
CA THR A 177 11.49 26.14 -7.06
C THR A 177 10.92 27.48 -6.58
N PRO A 178 10.72 28.51 -7.44
CA PRO A 178 10.02 29.69 -7.00
C PRO A 178 8.64 29.25 -6.54
N ARG A 179 8.25 29.59 -5.31
CA ARG A 179 6.84 29.59 -4.94
C ARG A 179 6.13 30.36 -6.04
N TYR A 180 5.23 29.70 -6.76
CA TYR A 180 4.37 30.36 -7.73
C TYR A 180 3.73 31.55 -7.01
N CYS A 181 4.22 32.74 -7.33
CA CYS A 181 3.54 33.97 -7.02
C CYS A 181 2.30 33.95 -7.91
N THR A 182 1.19 33.39 -7.41
CA THR A 182 -0.12 33.54 -8.04
C THR A 182 -0.61 34.97 -7.80
N CYS A 183 0.13 35.95 -8.31
CA CYS A 183 -0.44 37.23 -8.67
C CYS A 183 -0.85 37.11 -10.14
N ALA A 184 -2.05 36.58 -10.36
CA ALA A 184 -2.75 36.79 -11.61
C ALA A 184 -3.12 38.28 -11.67
N CYS A 185 -2.57 38.97 -12.67
CA CYS A 185 -3.08 40.27 -13.15
C CYS A 185 -4.51 40.14 -13.69
#